data_AF-A0A2H0QFR4-F1
#
_entry.id   AF-A0A2H0QFR4-F1
#
_cell.length_a   1.000
_cell.length_b   1.000
_cell.length_c   1.000
_cell.angle_alpha   90.00
_cell.angle_beta   90.00
_cell.angle_gamma   90.00
#
_symmetry.space_group_name_H-M   'P 1'
#
loop_
_entity.id
_entity.type
_entity.pdbx_description
1 polymer ?
#
loop_
_entity_poly.entity_id
_entity_poly.type
_entity_poly.pdbx_seq_one_letter_code
_entity_poly.pdbx_strand_id
1 'polypeptide(L)'
;MQSRIGKRRSIKSNRRTRFGTLACVSGISLLASCATTPTKSIQSSTVAELNRFCFSGDGKVRVTSEGQRYVTSYESLFDKSKGKFIFAASVPGKGEEVLEMKLPQRSGEKATAQGAFLKEVEPKRQKELGLFVSKLASFLEIYRNAESDQEAYQCQNGPTSGLCTKDKQAVLTWRKEESSLEVLIPGRTTILTLTGENLGDSYYKKATIDFRNNAQNKNILKLELFLTNCK
;
A
#
# COMPACT_ATOMS: atom_id res chain seq x y z
N MET A 1 -19.58 -60.42 -23.11
CA MET A 1 -19.15 -59.27 -23.92
C MET A 1 -17.83 -58.74 -23.38
N GLN A 2 -16.76 -58.81 -24.18
CA GLN A 2 -15.43 -58.28 -23.89
C GLN A 2 -15.32 -56.83 -24.38
N SER A 3 -14.67 -55.94 -23.63
CA SER A 3 -13.95 -54.73 -24.13
C SER A 3 -13.22 -54.09 -22.94
N ARG A 4 -11.92 -54.32 -22.70
CA ARG A 4 -10.73 -53.64 -23.25
C ARG A 4 -10.79 -52.10 -23.21
N ILE A 5 -10.28 -51.51 -22.13
CA ILE A 5 -9.76 -50.12 -22.12
C ILE A 5 -8.25 -50.18 -21.88
N GLY A 6 -7.51 -49.63 -22.83
CA GLY A 6 -6.05 -49.64 -22.87
C GLY A 6 -5.40 -48.39 -22.31
N LYS A 7 -4.21 -48.62 -21.75
CA LYS A 7 -2.95 -47.82 -21.81
C LYS A 7 -3.03 -46.30 -21.57
N ARG A 8 -2.28 -45.87 -20.54
CA ARG A 8 -1.26 -44.81 -20.71
C ARG A 8 0.09 -45.30 -20.20
N ARG A 9 1.09 -45.22 -21.09
CA ARG A 9 2.48 -45.63 -20.85
C ARG A 9 3.23 -44.52 -20.11
N SER A 10 3.98 -44.96 -19.10
CA SER A 10 5.07 -44.24 -18.45
C SER A 10 6.22 -44.02 -19.44
N ILE A 11 6.74 -42.79 -19.52
CA ILE A 11 7.99 -42.48 -20.20
C ILE A 11 9.01 -42.14 -19.12
N LYS A 12 9.81 -43.15 -18.75
CA LYS A 12 11.15 -42.95 -18.16
C LYS A 12 12.08 -42.59 -19.31
N SER A 13 12.72 -41.42 -19.24
CA SER A 13 13.88 -41.10 -20.07
C SER A 13 15.04 -40.81 -19.14
N ASN A 14 15.96 -41.77 -19.09
CA ASN A 14 17.23 -41.73 -18.40
C ASN A 14 18.30 -41.61 -19.49
N ARG A 15 19.06 -40.52 -19.53
CA ARG A 15 20.34 -40.47 -20.26
C ARG A 15 21.34 -39.62 -19.50
N ARG A 16 22.24 -40.33 -18.82
CA ARG A 16 23.62 -39.90 -18.57
C ARG A 16 24.35 -39.82 -19.90
N THR A 17 25.15 -38.78 -20.09
CA THR A 17 26.41 -38.85 -20.83
C THR A 17 27.41 -37.93 -20.16
N ARG A 18 28.64 -38.42 -20.11
CA ARG A 18 29.77 -38.01 -19.28
C ARG A 18 30.91 -37.65 -20.22
N PHE A 19 31.73 -36.70 -19.77
CA PHE A 19 33.11 -36.40 -20.19
C PHE A 19 33.38 -35.85 -21.59
N GLY A 20 34.07 -34.70 -21.58
CA GLY A 20 34.67 -34.04 -22.73
C GLY A 20 35.45 -32.82 -22.25
N THR A 21 36.65 -33.06 -21.74
CA THR A 21 37.70 -32.09 -21.39
C THR A 21 38.06 -31.24 -22.61
N LEU A 22 38.22 -29.92 -22.48
CA LEU A 22 39.26 -29.18 -23.20
C LEU A 22 39.41 -27.76 -22.67
N ALA A 23 40.67 -27.45 -22.39
CA ALA A 23 41.18 -26.19 -21.90
C ALA A 23 40.98 -25.05 -22.91
N CYS A 24 40.70 -23.86 -22.39
CA CYS A 24 41.19 -22.61 -22.95
C CYS A 24 41.52 -21.68 -21.77
N VAL A 25 42.80 -21.68 -21.41
CA VAL A 25 43.45 -20.60 -20.67
C VAL A 25 43.74 -19.52 -21.70
N SER A 26 43.00 -18.42 -21.66
CA SER A 26 43.41 -17.18 -22.31
C SER A 26 42.78 -16.00 -21.58
N GLY A 27 43.66 -15.09 -21.16
CA GLY A 27 43.41 -14.08 -20.16
C GLY A 27 42.37 -13.05 -20.55
N ILE A 28 41.57 -12.69 -19.55
CA ILE A 28 40.95 -11.38 -19.47
C ILE A 28 41.28 -10.88 -18.06
N SER A 29 42.29 -10.03 -17.98
CA SER A 29 42.52 -9.18 -16.81
C SER A 29 41.33 -8.24 -16.69
N LEU A 30 40.26 -8.71 -16.05
CA LEU A 30 39.20 -7.86 -15.55
C LEU A 30 39.85 -7.02 -14.44
N LEU A 31 40.25 -5.82 -14.81
CA LEU A 31 40.27 -4.69 -13.89
C LEU A 31 38.86 -4.60 -13.32
N ALA A 32 38.63 -5.34 -12.24
CA ALA A 32 37.53 -5.13 -11.33
C ALA A 32 37.81 -3.79 -10.64
N SER A 33 37.61 -2.70 -11.38
CA SER A 33 37.29 -1.42 -10.80
C SER A 33 36.02 -1.65 -10.01
N CYS A 34 36.18 -1.90 -8.71
CA CYS A 34 35.20 -1.55 -7.71
C CYS A 34 35.01 -0.03 -7.81
N ALA A 35 34.29 0.41 -8.84
CA ALA A 35 33.51 1.61 -8.76
C ALA A 35 32.47 1.31 -7.68
N THR A 36 32.82 1.59 -6.44
CA THR A 36 31.87 1.99 -5.42
C THR A 36 31.12 3.16 -6.02
N THR A 37 30.07 2.86 -6.78
CA THR A 37 29.06 3.85 -7.11
C THR A 37 28.61 4.38 -5.76
N PRO A 38 28.84 5.67 -5.45
CA PRO A 38 28.23 6.23 -4.28
C PRO A 38 26.73 6.09 -4.52
N THR A 39 26.09 5.20 -3.76
CA THR A 39 24.66 5.19 -3.56
C THR A 39 24.36 6.52 -2.88
N LYS A 40 24.36 7.61 -3.65
CA LYS A 40 23.75 8.87 -3.23
C LYS A 40 22.37 8.44 -2.76
N SER A 41 22.09 8.71 -1.49
CA SER A 41 20.80 8.40 -0.88
C SER A 41 19.73 9.21 -1.63
N ILE A 42 19.19 8.62 -2.69
CA ILE A 42 17.99 9.07 -3.41
C ILE A 42 16.75 8.79 -2.52
N GLN A 43 16.92 8.74 -1.20
CA GLN A 43 15.85 8.59 -0.21
C GLN A 43 15.09 9.89 0.03
N SER A 44 15.71 11.07 -0.21
CA SER A 44 15.10 12.36 0.16
C SER A 44 13.87 12.76 -0.67
N SER A 45 13.73 12.28 -1.91
CA SER A 45 12.62 12.71 -2.79
C SER A 45 11.29 12.03 -2.46
N THR A 46 11.27 10.75 -2.08
CA THR A 46 10.03 10.02 -1.79
C THR A 46 9.38 10.49 -0.48
N VAL A 47 10.19 10.77 0.54
CA VAL A 47 9.72 11.33 1.82
C VAL A 47 9.08 12.70 1.61
N ALA A 48 9.71 13.55 0.82
CA ALA A 48 9.19 14.87 0.50
C ALA A 48 7.85 14.81 -0.27
N GLU A 49 7.66 13.84 -1.16
CA GLU A 49 6.40 13.67 -1.88
C GLU A 49 5.29 13.07 -1.01
N LEU A 50 5.62 12.13 -0.13
CA LEU A 50 4.65 11.56 0.81
C LEU A 50 4.08 12.61 1.76
N ASN A 51 4.82 13.68 2.07
CA ASN A 51 4.34 14.82 2.86
C ASN A 51 3.18 15.59 2.19
N ARG A 52 2.83 15.30 0.93
CA ARG A 52 1.57 15.78 0.33
C ARG A 52 0.34 15.20 1.04
N PHE A 53 0.45 14.00 1.60
CA PHE A 53 -0.59 13.44 2.44
C PHE A 53 -0.50 14.03 3.84
N CYS A 54 -1.66 14.38 4.37
CA CYS A 54 -1.81 14.83 5.74
C CYS A 54 -2.83 13.94 6.45
N PHE A 55 -2.39 13.29 7.52
CA PHE A 55 -3.20 12.34 8.30
C PHE A 55 -3.61 12.88 9.67
N SER A 56 -3.15 14.08 10.02
CA SER A 56 -3.49 14.79 11.24
C SER A 56 -4.15 16.11 10.86
N GLY A 57 -5.41 16.31 11.25
CA GLY A 57 -6.15 17.50 10.83
C GLY A 57 -7.65 17.32 10.95
N ASP A 58 -8.37 18.33 10.47
CA ASP A 58 -9.82 18.37 10.51
C ASP A 58 -10.37 18.95 9.20
N GLY A 59 -11.65 18.69 8.95
CA GLY A 59 -12.34 19.21 7.78
C GLY A 59 -13.62 18.45 7.46
N LYS A 60 -13.90 18.30 6.16
CA LYS A 60 -15.06 17.55 5.66
C LYS A 60 -14.63 16.26 5.00
N VAL A 61 -15.33 15.18 5.27
CA VAL A 61 -15.19 13.91 4.56
C VAL A 61 -16.45 13.64 3.77
N ARG A 62 -16.26 13.22 2.53
CA ARG A 62 -17.32 12.62 1.72
C ARG A 62 -17.09 11.12 1.63
N VAL A 63 -18.04 10.36 2.16
CA VAL A 63 -18.04 8.90 2.12
C VAL A 63 -18.95 8.45 1.00
N THR A 64 -18.44 7.65 0.07
CA THR A 64 -19.22 6.97 -0.95
C THR A 64 -19.08 5.47 -0.78
N SER A 65 -20.19 4.75 -0.62
CA SER A 65 -20.21 3.29 -0.52
C SER A 65 -21.53 2.76 -1.10
N GLU A 66 -21.43 1.78 -2.00
CA GLU A 66 -22.58 1.12 -2.64
C GLU A 66 -23.64 2.09 -3.24
N GLY A 67 -23.18 3.19 -3.83
CA GLY A 67 -24.04 4.20 -4.46
C GLY A 67 -24.63 5.22 -3.48
N GLN A 68 -24.46 5.02 -2.18
CA GLN A 68 -24.80 6.02 -1.17
C GLN A 68 -23.67 7.03 -1.00
N ARG A 69 -24.02 8.28 -0.73
CA ARG A 69 -23.08 9.38 -0.54
C ARG A 69 -23.45 10.20 0.69
N TYR A 70 -22.47 10.38 1.58
CA TYR A 70 -22.61 11.14 2.82
C TYR A 70 -21.50 12.17 2.91
N VAL A 71 -21.82 13.35 3.46
CA VAL A 71 -20.83 14.39 3.76
C VAL A 71 -20.92 14.71 5.25
N THR A 72 -19.80 14.68 5.95
CA THR A 72 -19.75 15.03 7.37
C THR A 72 -18.44 15.70 7.75
N SER A 73 -18.40 16.30 8.94
CA SER A 73 -17.15 16.72 9.57
C SER A 73 -16.37 15.50 10.05
N TYR A 74 -15.04 15.60 9.98
CA TYR A 74 -14.15 14.63 10.57
C TYR A 74 -12.96 15.31 11.23
N GLU A 75 -12.33 14.59 12.15
CA GLU A 75 -11.02 14.88 12.70
C GLU A 75 -10.16 13.62 12.62
N SER A 76 -8.87 13.78 12.34
CA SER A 76 -7.92 12.70 12.35
C SER A 76 -6.64 13.10 13.08
N LEU A 77 -6.01 12.12 13.71
CA LEU A 77 -4.75 12.27 14.41
C LEU A 77 -3.86 11.07 14.09
N PHE A 78 -2.68 11.34 13.53
CA PHE A 78 -1.64 10.34 13.35
C PHE A 78 -0.45 10.60 14.27
N ASP A 79 -0.40 9.88 15.40
CA ASP A 79 0.73 9.87 16.31
C ASP A 79 1.80 8.91 15.76
N LYS A 80 2.71 9.44 14.94
CA LYS A 80 3.84 8.71 14.34
C LYS A 80 4.65 7.96 15.42
N SER A 81 4.91 8.58 16.57
CA SER A 81 5.73 8.02 17.64
C SER A 81 5.11 6.78 18.28
N LYS A 82 3.78 6.79 18.48
CA LYS A 82 3.03 5.67 19.04
C LYS A 82 2.48 4.71 18.00
N GLY A 83 2.69 5.00 16.70
CA GLY A 83 2.07 4.26 15.61
C GLY A 83 0.55 4.17 15.77
N LYS A 84 -0.09 5.24 16.23
CA LYS A 84 -1.54 5.29 16.46
C LYS A 84 -2.18 6.24 15.45
N PHE A 85 -3.20 5.77 14.76
CA PHE A 85 -4.05 6.60 13.91
C PHE A 85 -5.46 6.61 14.47
N ILE A 86 -6.05 7.79 14.59
CA ILE A 86 -7.43 7.99 15.02
C ILE A 86 -8.14 8.75 13.92
N PHE A 87 -9.31 8.29 13.54
CA PHE A 87 -10.21 8.95 12.61
C PHE A 87 -11.60 9.01 13.24
N ALA A 88 -12.08 10.22 13.51
CA ALA A 88 -13.40 10.47 14.08
C ALA A 88 -14.26 11.19 13.03
N ALA A 89 -15.50 10.75 12.84
CA ALA A 89 -16.44 11.38 11.91
C ALA A 89 -17.85 11.45 12.52
N SER A 90 -18.56 12.56 12.28
CA SER A 90 -19.91 12.76 12.80
C SER A 90 -20.96 12.15 11.87
N VAL A 91 -21.26 10.86 11.99
CA VAL A 91 -22.18 10.17 11.07
C VAL A 91 -23.64 10.57 11.36
N PRO A 92 -24.39 11.10 10.38
CA PRO A 92 -25.81 11.45 10.56
C PRO A 92 -26.63 10.26 11.08
N GLY A 93 -27.38 10.48 12.16
CA GLY A 93 -28.21 9.45 12.78
C GLY A 93 -27.48 8.45 13.69
N LYS A 94 -26.14 8.46 13.72
CA LYS A 94 -25.34 7.61 14.62
C LYS A 94 -24.52 8.41 15.64
N GLY A 95 -24.26 9.69 15.36
CA GLY A 95 -23.42 10.54 16.20
C GLY A 95 -21.95 10.42 15.84
N GLU A 96 -21.07 10.61 16.81
CA GLU A 96 -19.62 10.54 16.59
C GLU A 96 -19.13 9.09 16.51
N GLU A 97 -18.55 8.75 15.37
CA GLU A 97 -17.96 7.44 15.10
C GLU A 97 -16.44 7.56 15.08
N VAL A 98 -15.77 6.72 15.88
CA VAL A 98 -14.30 6.73 15.98
C VAL A 98 -13.75 5.40 15.49
N LEU A 99 -12.81 5.48 14.54
CA LEU A 99 -11.92 4.41 14.13
C LEU A 99 -10.54 4.67 14.73
N GLU A 100 -10.09 3.80 15.62
CA GLU A 100 -8.72 3.78 16.11
C GLU A 100 -7.96 2.62 15.48
N MET A 101 -6.79 2.92 14.93
CA MET A 101 -5.86 1.94 14.38
C MET A 101 -4.54 1.99 15.16
N LYS A 102 -4.03 0.82 15.53
CA LYS A 102 -2.67 0.66 16.06
C LYS A 102 -1.83 -0.07 15.01
N LEU A 103 -0.78 0.60 14.57
CA LEU A 103 0.19 0.08 13.61
C LEU A 103 1.17 -0.85 14.30
N PRO A 104 1.73 -1.84 13.58
CA PRO A 104 2.76 -2.71 14.13
C PRO A 104 3.99 -1.89 14.54
N GLN A 105 4.50 -2.19 15.72
CA GLN A 105 5.74 -1.61 16.25
C GLN A 105 6.94 -2.53 16.04
N ARG A 106 6.69 -3.82 15.79
CA ARG A 106 7.71 -4.83 15.56
C ARG A 106 7.38 -5.68 14.34
N SER A 107 8.40 -6.25 13.71
CA SER A 107 8.23 -7.21 12.63
C SER A 107 7.39 -8.41 13.11
N GLY A 108 6.40 -8.82 12.31
CA GLY A 108 5.47 -9.91 12.62
C GLY A 108 4.22 -9.51 13.42
N GLU A 109 4.17 -8.29 13.98
CA GLU A 109 2.95 -7.76 14.58
C GLU A 109 1.93 -7.40 13.48
N LYS A 110 0.63 -7.56 13.77
CA LYS A 110 -0.45 -7.18 12.87
C LYS A 110 -1.05 -5.85 13.32
N ALA A 111 -1.40 -5.01 12.36
CA ALA A 111 -2.21 -3.84 12.64
C ALA A 111 -3.56 -4.27 13.27
N THR A 112 -4.01 -3.52 14.27
CA THR A 112 -5.32 -3.72 14.89
C THR A 112 -6.16 -2.47 14.70
N ALA A 113 -7.47 -2.66 14.59
CA ALA A 113 -8.42 -1.55 14.57
C ALA A 113 -9.61 -1.83 15.46
N GLN A 114 -10.11 -0.76 16.08
CA GLN A 114 -11.28 -0.77 16.94
C GLN A 114 -12.12 0.48 16.68
N GLY A 115 -13.41 0.38 16.91
CA GLY A 115 -14.33 1.49 16.69
C GLY A 115 -15.78 1.05 16.72
N ALA A 116 -16.70 1.96 17.03
CA ALA A 116 -18.13 1.69 16.97
C ALA A 116 -18.54 1.30 15.53
N PHE A 117 -18.00 2.01 14.54
CA PHE A 117 -18.12 1.68 13.12
C PHE A 117 -17.77 0.23 12.78
N LEU A 118 -16.84 -0.43 13.46
CA LEU A 118 -16.46 -1.82 13.13
C LEU A 118 -17.45 -2.85 13.72
N LYS A 119 -18.14 -2.52 14.82
CA LYS A 119 -19.00 -3.47 15.55
C LYS A 119 -20.34 -3.68 14.87
N GLU A 120 -20.87 -2.65 14.22
CA GLU A 120 -22.21 -2.67 13.61
C GLU A 120 -22.21 -3.12 12.14
N VAL A 121 -21.03 -3.42 11.59
CA VAL A 121 -20.89 -3.83 10.20
C VAL A 121 -21.28 -5.30 10.05
N GLU A 122 -22.13 -5.59 9.07
CA GLU A 122 -22.54 -6.95 8.73
C GLU A 122 -21.33 -7.88 8.53
N PRO A 123 -21.38 -9.16 8.96
CA PRO A 123 -20.24 -10.07 8.89
C PRO A 123 -19.57 -10.17 7.51
N LYS A 124 -20.35 -10.10 6.42
CA LYS A 124 -19.81 -10.10 5.05
C LYS A 124 -18.92 -8.88 4.79
N ARG A 125 -19.34 -7.71 5.26
CA ARG A 125 -18.62 -6.43 5.10
C ARG A 125 -17.45 -6.29 6.07
N GLN A 126 -17.47 -6.99 7.21
CA GLN A 126 -16.34 -6.99 8.17
C GLN A 126 -15.04 -7.48 7.51
N LYS A 127 -15.12 -8.45 6.59
CA LYS A 127 -13.96 -8.93 5.83
C LYS A 127 -13.40 -7.85 4.92
N GLU A 128 -14.25 -7.14 4.18
CA GLU A 128 -13.82 -6.06 3.26
C GLU A 128 -13.23 -4.88 4.04
N LEU A 129 -13.86 -4.52 5.16
CA LEU A 129 -13.40 -3.48 6.06
C LEU A 129 -12.07 -3.84 6.73
N GLY A 130 -11.89 -5.10 7.13
CA GLY A 130 -10.61 -5.59 7.64
C GLY A 130 -9.49 -5.52 6.60
N LEU A 131 -9.80 -5.80 5.33
CA LEU A 131 -8.83 -5.63 4.22
C LEU A 131 -8.50 -4.16 3.99
N PHE A 132 -9.50 -3.27 4.04
CA PHE A 132 -9.30 -1.82 3.96
C PHE A 132 -8.37 -1.32 5.07
N VAL A 133 -8.72 -1.64 6.33
CA VAL A 133 -7.93 -1.28 7.52
C VAL A 133 -6.50 -1.79 7.41
N SER A 134 -6.31 -3.05 7.02
CA SER A 134 -4.99 -3.63 6.89
C SER A 134 -4.15 -2.92 5.83
N LYS A 135 -4.74 -2.53 4.69
CA LYS A 135 -4.01 -1.81 3.64
C LYS A 135 -3.68 -0.38 4.04
N LEU A 136 -4.62 0.31 4.68
CA LEU A 136 -4.39 1.65 5.20
C LEU A 136 -3.30 1.61 6.29
N ALA A 137 -3.28 0.58 7.13
CA ALA A 137 -2.22 0.40 8.12
C ALA A 137 -0.86 0.20 7.47
N SER A 138 -0.77 -0.64 6.43
CA SER A 138 0.48 -0.81 5.66
C SER A 138 0.94 0.51 5.05
N PHE A 139 0.03 1.32 4.51
CA PHE A 139 0.36 2.66 4.02
C PHE A 139 0.97 3.51 5.13
N LEU A 140 0.26 3.62 6.27
CA LEU A 140 0.66 4.48 7.38
C LEU A 140 1.97 4.02 8.04
N GLU A 141 2.25 2.71 8.04
CA GLU A 141 3.53 2.15 8.48
C GLU A 141 4.67 2.61 7.56
N ILE A 142 4.48 2.52 6.23
CA ILE A 142 5.46 3.02 5.26
C ILE A 142 5.59 4.55 5.38
N TYR A 143 4.49 5.28 5.51
CA TYR A 143 4.49 6.73 5.66
C TYR A 143 5.22 7.18 6.94
N ARG A 144 5.00 6.50 8.07
CA ARG A 144 5.75 6.72 9.32
C ARG A 144 7.23 6.46 9.13
N ASN A 145 7.57 5.34 8.50
CA ASN A 145 8.94 4.88 8.39
C ASN A 145 9.68 5.54 7.22
N ALA A 146 9.00 6.25 6.32
CA ALA A 146 9.65 6.92 5.19
C ALA A 146 10.69 7.94 5.68
N GLU A 147 10.42 8.61 6.81
CA GLU A 147 11.33 9.59 7.43
C GLU A 147 12.49 8.96 8.22
N SER A 148 12.35 7.69 8.63
CA SER A 148 13.35 6.97 9.42
C SER A 148 13.93 5.85 8.55
N ASP A 149 15.16 6.00 8.06
CA ASP A 149 15.92 5.12 7.13
C ASP A 149 16.04 3.62 7.49
N GLN A 150 15.09 3.02 8.19
CA GLN A 150 15.14 1.66 8.69
C GLN A 150 14.73 0.63 7.63
N GLU A 151 15.53 -0.43 7.61
CA GLU A 151 15.67 -1.53 6.66
C GLU A 151 14.41 -2.34 6.33
N ALA A 152 13.25 -2.02 6.92
CA ALA A 152 12.01 -2.79 6.76
C ALA A 152 11.41 -2.70 5.34
N TYR A 153 11.69 -1.61 4.61
CA TYR A 153 11.16 -1.37 3.28
C TYR A 153 12.26 -0.91 2.33
N GLN A 154 12.39 -1.60 1.19
CA GLN A 154 13.28 -1.19 0.11
C GLN A 154 12.47 -0.44 -0.94
N CYS A 155 12.57 0.89 -0.92
CA CYS A 155 11.92 1.77 -1.89
C CYS A 155 12.90 2.17 -2.99
N GLN A 156 12.56 1.85 -4.23
CA GLN A 156 13.27 2.28 -5.43
C GLN A 156 12.50 3.42 -6.08
N ASN A 157 13.20 4.52 -6.35
CA ASN A 157 12.58 5.79 -6.72
C ASN A 157 13.01 6.21 -8.13
N GLY A 158 12.04 6.54 -8.99
CA GLY A 158 12.20 7.39 -10.16
C GLY A 158 11.59 8.78 -9.91
N PRO A 159 11.87 9.78 -10.77
CA PRO A 159 11.40 11.17 -10.57
C PRO A 159 9.87 11.33 -10.62
N THR A 160 9.18 10.41 -11.29
CA THR A 160 7.73 10.45 -11.53
C THR A 160 7.00 9.21 -11.04
N SER A 161 7.71 8.15 -10.64
CA SER A 161 7.11 6.94 -10.10
C SER A 161 8.12 6.14 -9.31
N GLY A 162 7.65 5.23 -8.46
CA GLY A 162 8.52 4.28 -7.79
C GLY A 162 7.78 3.14 -7.10
N LEU A 163 8.56 2.30 -6.43
CA LEU A 163 8.11 1.03 -5.87
C LEU A 163 8.78 0.78 -4.52
N CYS A 164 7.98 0.52 -3.49
CA CYS A 164 8.44 -0.04 -2.22
C CYS A 164 8.16 -1.54 -2.17
N THR A 165 9.17 -2.28 -1.71
CA THR A 165 9.08 -3.73 -1.49
C THR A 165 9.39 -4.11 -0.05
N LYS A 166 8.75 -5.16 0.43
CA LYS A 166 9.03 -5.85 1.69
C LYS A 166 9.16 -7.34 1.38
N ASP A 167 10.25 -7.98 1.80
CA ASP A 167 10.51 -9.39 1.50
C ASP A 167 10.39 -9.74 0.00
N LYS A 168 10.87 -8.84 -0.88
CA LYS A 168 10.78 -8.93 -2.35
C LYS A 168 9.36 -8.86 -2.93
N GLN A 169 8.34 -8.53 -2.14
CA GLN A 169 6.97 -8.31 -2.61
C GLN A 169 6.68 -6.82 -2.71
N ALA A 170 6.04 -6.41 -3.81
CA ALA A 170 5.53 -5.05 -3.98
C ALA A 170 4.46 -4.74 -2.94
N VAL A 171 4.73 -3.76 -2.08
CA VAL A 171 3.78 -3.32 -1.05
C VAL A 171 3.14 -1.98 -1.37
N LEU A 172 3.83 -1.14 -2.12
CA LEU A 172 3.37 0.20 -2.45
C LEU A 172 4.01 0.64 -3.78
N THR A 173 3.20 1.12 -4.71
CA THR A 173 3.69 1.83 -5.91
C THR A 173 3.16 3.25 -5.90
N TRP A 174 3.93 4.23 -6.34
CA TRP A 174 3.44 5.59 -6.51
C TRP A 174 3.70 6.12 -7.91
N ARG A 175 2.85 7.06 -8.31
CA ARG A 175 2.97 7.86 -9.52
C ARG A 175 2.70 9.31 -9.16
N LYS A 176 3.61 10.17 -9.57
CA LYS A 176 3.51 11.62 -9.44
C LYS A 176 3.10 12.21 -10.78
N GLU A 177 2.05 13.00 -10.75
CA GLU A 177 1.64 13.90 -11.83
C GLU A 177 1.86 15.35 -11.36
N GLU A 178 1.66 16.35 -12.23
CA GLU A 178 1.96 17.75 -11.90
C GLU A 178 1.27 18.22 -10.60
N SER A 179 -0.02 17.91 -10.45
CA SER A 179 -0.83 18.34 -9.32
C SER A 179 -1.23 17.22 -8.37
N SER A 180 -0.84 15.96 -8.63
CA SER A 180 -1.31 14.82 -7.85
C SER A 180 -0.21 13.81 -7.53
N LEU A 181 -0.37 13.12 -6.40
CA LEU A 181 0.40 11.94 -6.04
C LEU A 181 -0.58 10.79 -5.85
N GLU A 182 -0.50 9.80 -6.72
CA GLU A 182 -1.24 8.55 -6.62
C GLU A 182 -0.36 7.48 -5.98
N VAL A 183 -0.89 6.80 -4.97
CA VAL A 183 -0.26 5.68 -4.29
C VAL A 183 -1.19 4.47 -4.36
N LEU A 184 -0.69 3.34 -4.83
CA LEU A 184 -1.43 2.11 -4.97
C LEU A 184 -0.85 1.02 -4.07
N ILE A 185 -1.74 0.35 -3.33
CA ILE A 185 -1.40 -0.75 -2.43
C ILE A 185 -2.10 -2.01 -2.94
N PRO A 186 -1.37 -2.87 -3.67
CA PRO A 186 -1.96 -4.04 -4.30
C PRO A 186 -2.39 -5.08 -3.27
N GLY A 187 -3.32 -5.93 -3.68
CA GLY A 187 -3.78 -7.09 -2.93
C GLY A 187 -4.33 -8.13 -3.90
N ARG A 188 -4.57 -9.35 -3.43
CA ARG A 188 -4.98 -10.46 -4.31
C ARG A 188 -6.24 -10.14 -5.13
N THR A 189 -7.22 -9.51 -4.49
CA THR A 189 -8.51 -9.18 -5.11
C THR A 189 -8.90 -7.72 -4.91
N THR A 190 -8.18 -6.98 -4.07
CA THR A 190 -8.52 -5.60 -3.71
C THR A 190 -7.31 -4.68 -3.82
N ILE A 191 -7.58 -3.44 -4.20
CA ILE A 191 -6.58 -2.37 -4.33
C ILE A 191 -7.05 -1.19 -3.48
N LEU A 192 -6.11 -0.60 -2.73
CA LEU A 192 -6.30 0.68 -2.08
C LEU A 192 -5.49 1.72 -2.86
N THR A 193 -6.15 2.75 -3.36
CA THR A 193 -5.53 3.89 -4.03
C THR A 193 -5.67 5.11 -3.12
N LEU A 194 -4.56 5.79 -2.83
CA LEU A 194 -4.55 7.07 -2.15
C LEU A 194 -4.10 8.13 -3.15
N THR A 195 -4.86 9.21 -3.29
CA THR A 195 -4.54 10.32 -4.18
C THR A 195 -4.46 11.60 -3.38
N GLY A 196 -3.29 12.21 -3.28
CA GLY A 196 -3.10 13.54 -2.71
C GLY A 196 -3.09 14.58 -3.83
N GLU A 197 -4.02 15.54 -3.80
CA GLU A 197 -4.13 16.60 -4.80
C GLU A 197 -3.61 17.93 -4.21
N ASN A 198 -2.70 18.58 -4.94
CA ASN A 198 -2.33 19.96 -4.70
C ASN A 198 -3.20 20.86 -5.57
N LEU A 199 -4.17 21.51 -4.94
CA LEU A 199 -5.17 22.33 -5.62
C LEU A 199 -4.74 23.81 -5.75
N GLY A 200 -3.46 24.12 -5.54
CA GLY A 200 -2.92 25.48 -5.68
C GLY A 200 -3.46 26.42 -4.59
N ASP A 201 -4.13 27.50 -5.00
CA ASP A 201 -4.66 28.56 -4.11
C ASP A 201 -5.95 28.17 -3.35
N SER A 202 -6.23 26.87 -3.20
CA SER A 202 -7.41 26.42 -2.46
C SER A 202 -7.22 26.56 -0.95
N TYR A 203 -8.31 26.92 -0.26
CA TYR A 203 -8.37 26.95 1.22
C TYR A 203 -8.27 25.56 1.88
N TYR A 204 -8.19 24.49 1.10
CA TYR A 204 -8.15 23.13 1.60
C TYR A 204 -7.24 22.24 0.75
N LYS A 205 -6.66 21.20 1.36
CA LYS A 205 -6.01 20.09 0.66
C LYS A 205 -7.02 18.97 0.44
N LYS A 206 -6.91 18.26 -0.67
CA LYS A 206 -7.76 17.11 -0.96
C LYS A 206 -6.95 15.82 -0.96
N ALA A 207 -7.43 14.84 -0.19
CA ALA A 207 -6.94 13.48 -0.24
C ALA A 207 -8.09 12.53 -0.55
N THR A 208 -7.91 11.66 -1.52
CA THR A 208 -8.87 10.61 -1.87
C THR A 208 -8.32 9.27 -1.44
N ILE A 209 -9.13 8.46 -0.75
CA ILE A 209 -8.83 7.08 -0.42
C ILE A 209 -9.89 6.22 -1.10
N ASP A 210 -9.49 5.44 -2.10
CA ASP A 210 -10.37 4.61 -2.90
C ASP A 210 -10.03 3.12 -2.73
N PHE A 211 -10.98 2.35 -2.21
CA PHE A 211 -10.85 0.92 -1.99
C PHE A 211 -11.77 0.14 -2.93
N ARG A 212 -11.16 -0.65 -3.81
CA ARG A 212 -11.84 -1.34 -4.91
C ARG A 212 -11.59 -2.83 -4.88
N ASN A 213 -12.60 -3.60 -5.29
CA ASN A 213 -12.44 -4.99 -5.70
C ASN A 213 -12.06 -5.02 -7.18
N ASN A 214 -10.82 -5.41 -7.48
CA ASN A 214 -10.31 -5.41 -8.85
C ASN A 214 -10.96 -6.51 -9.71
N ALA A 215 -11.27 -7.67 -9.10
CA ALA A 215 -11.87 -8.79 -9.83
C ALA A 215 -13.29 -8.49 -10.32
N GLN A 216 -14.02 -7.62 -9.62
CA GLN A 216 -15.39 -7.23 -9.95
C GLN A 216 -15.50 -5.81 -10.52
N ASN A 217 -14.37 -5.10 -10.63
CA ASN A 217 -14.33 -3.67 -10.93
C ASN A 217 -15.30 -2.83 -10.06
N LYS A 218 -15.55 -3.25 -8.82
CA LYS A 218 -16.53 -2.64 -7.91
C LYS A 218 -15.82 -1.71 -6.92
N ASN A 219 -16.32 -0.48 -6.79
CA ASN A 219 -15.94 0.42 -5.71
C ASN A 219 -16.61 -0.05 -4.41
N ILE A 220 -15.81 -0.40 -3.40
CA ILE A 220 -16.32 -0.82 -2.09
C ILE A 220 -16.52 0.42 -1.22
N LEU A 221 -15.49 1.25 -1.14
CA LEU A 221 -15.45 2.43 -0.28
C LEU A 221 -14.58 3.50 -0.93
N LYS A 222 -15.10 4.72 -1.03
CA LYS A 222 -14.35 5.91 -1.40
C LYS A 222 -14.52 6.99 -0.34
N LEU A 223 -13.42 7.51 0.17
CA LEU A 223 -13.36 8.64 1.09
C LEU A 223 -12.69 9.81 0.36
N GLU A 224 -13.36 10.96 0.29
CA GLU A 224 -12.76 12.21 -0.17
C GLU A 224 -12.64 13.14 1.03
N LEU A 225 -11.41 13.35 1.48
CA LEU A 225 -11.03 14.17 2.62
C LEU A 225 -10.70 15.57 2.12
N PHE A 226 -11.41 16.57 2.64
CA PHE A 226 -11.21 17.99 2.37
C PHE A 226 -10.65 18.62 3.64
N LEU A 227 -9.32 18.70 3.72
CA LEU A 227 -8.57 19.13 4.89
C LEU A 227 -8.44 20.65 4.91
N THR A 228 -8.97 21.29 5.95
CA THR A 228 -8.84 22.74 6.16
C THR A 228 -7.61 23.08 6.99
N ASN A 229 -7.15 22.16 7.83
CA ASN A 229 -5.97 22.33 8.66
C ASN A 229 -5.13 21.04 8.68
N CYS A 230 -3.82 21.18 8.55
CA CYS A 230 -2.87 20.07 8.67
C CYS A 230 -2.00 20.30 9.91
N LYS A 231 -2.05 19.36 10.86
CA LYS A 231 -1.39 19.43 12.16
C LYS A 231 -0.13 18.59 12.20
#